data_AF-A0A2A2M6R2-F1
#
_entry.id   AF-A0A2A2M6R2-F1
#
_cell.length_a   1.000
_cell.length_b   1.000
_cell.length_c   1.000
_cell.angle_alpha   90.00
_cell.angle_beta   90.00
_cell.angle_gamma   90.00
#
_symmetry.space_group_name_H-M   'P 1'
#
loop_
_entity.id
_entity.type
_entity.pdbx_description
1 polymer ?
#
loop_
_entity_poly.entity_id
_entity_poly.type
_entity_poly.pdbx_seq_one_letter_code
_entity_poly.pdbx_strand_id
1 'polypeptide(L)'
;MVRSVLMAADVTLPLTLVRASRGKVARAEPVATLYARGRVRHCGRFVALEDEMCGLVAGGGYQGPGRSPDRADALVWAVSELMLRSQGKAGVRGL
;
A
#
# COMPACT_ATOMS: atom_id res chain seq x y z
N MET A 1 -18.46 -0.11 -6.69
CA MET A 1 -18.18 1.27 -7.11
C MET A 1 -16.79 1.45 -7.74
N VAL A 2 -15.67 1.05 -7.11
CA VAL A 2 -14.33 1.23 -7.72
C VAL A 2 -14.14 0.45 -9.03
N ARG A 3 -14.45 -0.85 -9.05
CA ARG A 3 -14.35 -1.69 -10.27
C ARG A 3 -15.14 -1.11 -11.45
N SER A 4 -16.38 -0.68 -11.20
CA SER A 4 -17.24 -0.14 -12.26
C SER A 4 -16.68 1.16 -12.83
N VAL A 5 -16.09 2.03 -12.00
CA VAL A 5 -15.45 3.26 -12.49
C VAL A 5 -14.22 2.95 -13.34
N LEU A 6 -13.37 2.02 -12.91
CA LEU A 6 -12.17 1.63 -13.68
C LEU A 6 -12.52 0.97 -15.02
N MET A 7 -13.54 0.13 -15.05
CA MET A 7 -14.03 -0.49 -16.28
C MET A 7 -14.65 0.54 -17.24
N ALA A 8 -15.40 1.51 -16.71
CA ALA A 8 -15.96 2.60 -17.51
C ALA A 8 -14.87 3.53 -18.09
N ALA A 9 -13.72 3.63 -17.43
CA ALA A 9 -12.54 4.35 -17.92
C ALA A 9 -11.64 3.51 -18.85
N ASP A 10 -12.10 2.33 -19.29
CA ASP A 10 -11.38 1.41 -20.19
C ASP A 10 -9.98 0.99 -19.69
N VAL A 11 -9.84 0.81 -18.35
CA VAL A 11 -8.60 0.31 -17.76
C VAL A 11 -8.51 -1.20 -17.97
N THR A 12 -7.53 -1.64 -18.76
CA THR A 12 -7.32 -3.05 -19.14
C THR A 12 -6.42 -3.83 -18.18
N LEU A 13 -5.84 -3.18 -17.17
CA LEU A 13 -4.97 -3.81 -16.19
C LEU A 13 -5.73 -4.81 -15.28
N PRO A 14 -5.11 -5.95 -14.91
CA PRO A 14 -5.71 -6.88 -13.96
C PRO A 14 -6.12 -6.21 -12.65
N LEU A 15 -7.41 -6.27 -12.31
CA LEU A 15 -7.96 -5.62 -11.11
C LEU A 15 -8.25 -6.61 -9.99
N THR A 16 -7.49 -6.51 -8.91
CA THR A 16 -7.76 -7.17 -7.63
C THR A 16 -8.45 -6.19 -6.67
N LEU A 17 -9.65 -6.55 -6.20
CA LEU A 17 -10.33 -5.78 -5.15
C LEU A 17 -9.87 -6.28 -3.79
N VAL A 18 -9.47 -5.36 -2.93
CA VAL A 18 -9.09 -5.64 -1.55
C VAL A 18 -10.07 -4.98 -0.58
N ARG A 19 -10.28 -5.62 0.56
CA ARG A 19 -11.02 -5.05 1.68
C ARG A 19 -10.08 -4.97 2.87
N ALA A 20 -9.90 -3.77 3.40
CA ALA A 20 -9.18 -3.57 4.64
C ALA A 20 -9.98 -4.15 5.82
N SER A 21 -9.35 -5.03 6.61
CA SER A 21 -9.88 -5.52 7.88
C SER A 21 -9.24 -4.87 9.10
N ARG A 22 -8.06 -4.26 8.94
CA ARG A 22 -7.30 -3.55 9.99
C ARG A 22 -7.24 -2.06 9.69
N GLY A 23 -7.06 -1.21 10.70
CA GLY A 23 -6.87 0.23 10.53
C GLY A 23 -5.56 0.58 9.80
N LYS A 24 -5.47 1.81 9.25
CA LYS A 24 -4.33 2.25 8.40
C LYS A 24 -2.97 2.13 9.10
N VAL A 25 -2.88 2.58 10.35
CA VAL A 25 -1.67 2.47 11.18
C VAL A 25 -1.27 1.01 11.39
N ALA A 26 -2.21 0.16 11.82
CA ALA A 26 -1.95 -1.26 12.06
C ALA A 26 -1.54 -2.02 10.77
N ARG A 27 -2.03 -1.59 9.60
CA ARG A 27 -1.57 -2.14 8.31
C ARG A 27 -0.17 -1.68 7.93
N ALA A 28 0.21 -0.47 8.32
CA ALA A 28 1.52 0.10 8.00
C ALA A 28 2.67 -0.52 8.82
N GLU A 29 2.38 -1.04 10.01
CA GLU A 29 3.38 -1.62 10.92
C GLU A 29 4.34 -2.66 10.29
N PRO A 30 3.87 -3.72 9.59
CA PRO A 30 4.78 -4.65 8.92
C PRO A 30 5.58 -4.01 7.78
N VAL A 31 5.04 -2.97 7.12
CA VAL A 31 5.75 -2.22 6.08
C VAL A 31 6.83 -1.33 6.68
N ALA A 32 6.56 -0.68 7.82
CA ALA A 32 7.54 0.10 8.56
C ALA A 32 8.75 -0.76 8.98
N THR A 33 8.51 -2.03 9.33
CA THR A 33 9.59 -2.99 9.60
C THR A 33 10.49 -3.23 8.38
N LEU A 34 9.93 -3.28 7.17
CA LEU A 34 10.72 -3.39 5.94
C LEU A 34 11.57 -2.15 5.70
N TYR A 35 11.02 -0.95 5.95
CA TYR A 35 11.78 0.30 5.91
C TYR A 35 12.92 0.32 6.93
N ALA A 36 12.65 -0.03 8.19
CA ALA A 36 13.66 -0.08 9.26
C ALA A 36 14.81 -1.06 8.94
N ARG A 37 14.50 -2.16 8.25
CA ARG A 37 15.51 -3.14 7.77
C ARG A 37 16.20 -2.72 6.46
N GLY A 38 15.91 -1.54 5.92
CA GLY A 38 16.47 -1.06 4.66
C GLY A 38 16.04 -1.89 3.43
N ARG A 39 14.92 -2.61 3.52
CA ARG A 39 14.37 -3.44 2.43
C ARG A 39 13.55 -2.63 1.42
N VAL A 40 13.11 -1.43 1.79
CA VAL A 40 12.40 -0.49 0.92
C VAL A 40 13.14 0.84 0.94
N ARG A 41 13.31 1.45 -0.24
CA ARG A 41 13.90 2.77 -0.43
C ARG A 41 13.15 3.53 -1.53
N HIS A 42 13.02 4.84 -1.36
CA HIS A 42 12.46 5.71 -2.39
C HIS A 42 13.55 6.15 -3.38
N CYS A 43 13.23 6.11 -4.68
CA CYS A 43 14.08 6.67 -5.72
C CYS A 43 13.75 8.15 -5.91
N GLY A 44 14.32 9.00 -5.06
CA GLY A 44 14.05 10.45 -5.03
C GLY A 44 13.27 10.88 -3.79
N ARG A 45 12.82 12.14 -3.80
CA ARG A 45 12.06 12.75 -2.70
C ARG A 45 10.57 12.76 -3.04
N PHE A 46 9.76 12.29 -2.11
CA PHE A 46 8.30 12.31 -2.24
C PHE A 46 7.69 13.06 -1.07
N VAL A 47 7.95 14.37 -0.97
CA VAL A 47 7.66 15.19 0.21
C VAL A 47 6.25 14.96 0.78
N ALA A 48 5.21 15.04 -0.06
CA ALA A 48 3.84 14.84 0.40
C ALA A 48 3.57 13.41 0.92
N LEU A 49 4.17 12.39 0.33
CA LEU A 49 4.09 11.02 0.81
C LEU A 49 4.87 10.86 2.13
N GLU A 50 6.08 11.42 2.18
CA GLU A 50 6.96 11.36 3.34
C GLU A 50 6.34 12.05 4.56
N ASP A 51 5.68 13.20 4.37
CA ASP A 51 4.92 13.89 5.41
C ASP A 51 3.74 13.04 5.92
N GLU A 52 2.99 12.39 5.01
CA GLU A 52 1.94 11.44 5.41
C GLU A 52 2.52 10.22 6.15
N MET A 53 3.70 9.72 5.75
CA MET A 53 4.36 8.60 6.44
C MET A 53 4.76 8.97 7.87
N CYS A 54 5.28 10.18 8.09
CA CYS A 54 5.61 10.71 9.42
C CYS A 54 4.38 10.81 10.33
N GLY A 55 3.18 10.95 9.76
CA GLY A 55 1.93 11.01 10.51
C GLY A 55 1.40 9.66 11.02
N LEU A 56 2.01 8.53 10.66
CA LEU A 56 1.56 7.20 11.09
C LEU A 56 2.14 6.85 12.48
N VAL A 57 1.34 7.04 13.54
CA VAL A 57 1.79 6.83 14.92
C VAL A 57 1.46 5.42 15.40
N ALA A 58 2.48 4.60 15.67
CA ALA A 58 2.32 3.23 16.17
C ALA A 58 1.48 3.17 17.46
N GLY A 59 0.53 2.23 17.53
CA GLY A 59 -0.42 2.11 18.65
C GLY A 59 -1.47 3.23 18.71
N GLY A 60 -1.40 4.22 17.82
CA GLY A 60 -2.31 5.36 17.75
C GLY A 60 -3.02 5.48 16.41
N GLY A 61 -3.39 6.71 16.07
CA GLY A 61 -4.04 7.08 14.82
C GLY A 61 -3.10 7.76 13.83
N TYR A 62 -3.69 8.31 12.78
CA TYR A 62 -2.97 9.17 11.83
C TYR A 62 -2.99 10.62 12.33
N GLN A 63 -1.81 11.24 12.41
CA GLN A 63 -1.60 12.62 12.88
C GLN A 63 -0.82 13.47 11.86
N GLY A 64 -0.81 13.06 10.59
CA GLY A 64 -0.17 13.79 9.50
C GLY A 64 -1.11 14.78 8.78
N PRO A 65 -0.66 15.35 7.66
CA PRO A 65 -1.47 16.29 6.88
C PRO A 65 -2.76 15.66 6.34
N GLY A 66 -3.83 16.45 6.29
CA GLY A 66 -5.13 16.02 5.79
C GLY A 66 -5.88 15.07 6.72
N ARG A 67 -7.01 14.54 6.25
CA ARG A 67 -7.89 13.65 7.06
C ARG A 67 -7.45 12.19 7.02
N SER A 68 -6.55 11.85 6.10
CA SER A 68 -6.25 10.48 5.72
C SER A 68 -4.85 10.41 5.09
N PRO A 69 -4.05 9.38 5.40
CA PRO A 69 -2.76 9.13 4.75
C PRO A 69 -2.98 8.42 3.40
N ASP A 70 -3.58 9.09 2.42
CA ASP A 70 -4.01 8.43 1.18
C ASP A 70 -2.82 7.89 0.36
N ARG A 71 -1.73 8.65 0.25
CA ARG A 71 -0.52 8.25 -0.47
C ARG A 71 0.25 7.21 0.32
N ALA A 72 0.41 7.40 1.63
CA ALA A 72 1.08 6.43 2.47
C ALA A 72 0.31 5.10 2.57
N ASP A 73 -1.03 5.11 2.56
CA ASP A 73 -1.84 3.89 2.50
C ASP A 73 -1.70 3.17 1.16
N ALA A 74 -1.67 3.92 0.04
CA ALA A 74 -1.41 3.35 -1.28
C ALA A 74 -0.02 2.68 -1.34
N LEU A 75 1.01 3.32 -0.79
CA LEU A 75 2.35 2.74 -0.64
C LEU A 75 2.31 1.45 0.20
N VAL A 76 1.62 1.46 1.35
CA VAL A 76 1.49 0.30 2.23
C VAL A 76 0.86 -0.89 1.50
N TRP A 77 -0.19 -0.66 0.71
CA TRP A 77 -0.79 -1.70 -0.13
C TRP A 77 0.19 -2.24 -1.17
N ALA A 78 0.90 -1.36 -1.88
CA ALA A 78 1.87 -1.77 -2.90
C ALA A 78 2.99 -2.63 -2.30
N VAL A 79 3.60 -2.19 -1.19
CA VAL A 79 4.66 -2.96 -0.52
C VAL A 79 4.12 -4.27 0.06
N SER A 80 2.90 -4.27 0.61
CA SER A 80 2.29 -5.49 1.15
C SER A 80 2.09 -6.55 0.07
N GLU A 81 1.57 -6.15 -1.10
CA GLU A 81 1.38 -7.06 -2.23
C GLU A 81 2.71 -7.60 -2.74
N LEU A 82 3.74 -6.75 -2.82
CA LEU A 82 5.06 -7.15 -3.35
C LEU A 82 5.86 -8.02 -2.37
N MET A 83 5.84 -7.70 -1.07
CA MET A 83 6.81 -8.22 -0.10
C MET A 83 6.21 -9.09 1.01
N LEU A 84 4.91 -8.96 1.30
CA LEU A 84 4.27 -9.64 2.44
C LEU A 84 3.28 -10.71 2.00
N ARG A 85 2.75 -10.61 0.77
CA ARG A 85 1.89 -11.65 0.22
C ARG A 85 2.71 -12.88 -0.13
N SER A 86 2.18 -14.05 0.23
CA SER A 86 2.73 -15.33 -0.21
C SER A 86 2.74 -15.37 -1.74
N GLN A 87 3.93 -15.44 -2.33
CA GLN A 87 4.10 -15.62 -3.75
C GLN A 87 3.59 -17.02 -4.10
N GLY A 88 2.52 -17.10 -4.89
CA GLY A 88 2.09 -18.38 -5.46
C GLY A 88 3.24 -18.97 -6.30
N LYS A 89 3.44 -20.29 -6.25
CA LYS A 89 4.43 -20.95 -7.12
C LYS A 89 4.15 -20.52 -8.57
N ALA A 90 5.17 -20.00 -9.26
CA ALA A 90 5.07 -19.70 -10.67
C ALA A 90 4.66 -20.99 -11.40
N GLY A 91 3.52 -20.94 -12.11
CA GLY A 91 2.98 -22.05 -12.86
C GLY A 91 2.61 -21.57 -14.25
N VAL A 92 3.15 -22.24 -15.27
CA VAL A 92 2.74 -22.01 -16.66
C VAL A 92 1.31 -22.53 -16.80
N ARG A 93 0.38 -21.66 -17.17
CA ARG A 93 -0.98 -22.04 -17.53
C ARG A 93 -1.04 -22.22 -19.04
N GLY A 94 -1.28 -23.45 -19.49
CA GLY A 94 -1.42 -23.80 -20.90
C GLY A 94 -0.15 -24.40 -21.50
N LEU A 95 0.01 -25.70 -21.33
CA LEU A 95 0.50 -26.60 -22.38
C LEU A 95 -0.72 -27.43 -22.83
#